data_AF-A0A497QMG4-F1
#
_entry.id   AF-A0A497QMG4-F1
#
_cell.length_a   1.000
_cell.length_b   1.000
_cell.length_c   1.000
_cell.angle_alpha   90.00
_cell.angle_beta   90.00
_cell.angle_gamma   90.00
#
_symmetry.space_group_name_H-M   'P 1'
#
loop_
_entity.id
_entity.type
_entity.pdbx_description
1 polymer ?
#
loop_
_entity_poly.entity_id
_entity_poly.type
_entity_poly.pdbx_seq_one_letter_code
_entity_poly.pdbx_strand_id
1 'polypeptide(L)'
;ALTSIILKELAKAKVTSAIINHCDLEIVELVLRTHEPNIKVGITVGQQATSPEEALNIFKSYSRSDRIVLNSSLGYKDSSLFGLANTIELFEEENIDEEFLERMYYSNYLEVFPSLSTRIKLMS
;
A
#
# COMPACT_ATOMS: atom_id res chain seq x y z
N ALA A 1 10.95 -11.52 -14.79
CA ALA A 1 10.91 -12.02 -13.41
C ALA A 1 9.47 -12.32 -12.98
N LEU A 2 9.28 -13.01 -11.86
CA LEU A 2 8.03 -13.50 -11.27
C LEU A 2 6.87 -12.48 -11.32
N THR A 3 7.18 -11.19 -11.28
CA THR A 3 6.20 -10.09 -11.30
C THR A 3 5.49 -9.88 -12.63
N SER A 4 6.19 -10.06 -13.76
CA SER A 4 5.53 -10.10 -15.07
C SER A 4 4.57 -11.29 -15.18
N ILE A 5 4.84 -12.36 -14.42
CA ILE A 5 3.96 -13.51 -14.31
C ILE A 5 2.77 -13.13 -13.42
N ILE A 6 2.97 -12.53 -12.24
CA ILE A 6 1.88 -12.06 -11.36
C ILE A 6 0.93 -11.11 -12.10
N LEU A 7 1.44 -10.08 -12.78
CA LEU A 7 0.58 -9.15 -13.54
C LEU A 7 -0.12 -9.85 -14.72
N LYS A 8 0.56 -10.78 -15.41
CA LYS A 8 -0.07 -11.58 -16.48
C LYS A 8 -1.13 -12.54 -15.93
N GLU A 9 -0.90 -13.15 -14.78
CA GLU A 9 -1.86 -14.06 -14.14
C GLU A 9 -3.06 -13.27 -13.60
N LEU A 10 -2.86 -12.09 -13.02
CA LEU A 10 -3.94 -11.17 -12.65
C LEU A 10 -4.77 -10.79 -13.89
N ALA A 11 -4.12 -10.43 -14.99
CA ALA A 11 -4.79 -10.12 -16.25
C ALA A 11 -5.56 -11.32 -16.83
N LYS A 12 -4.96 -12.52 -16.83
CA LYS A 12 -5.62 -13.78 -17.27
C LYS A 12 -6.84 -14.11 -16.42
N ALA A 13 -6.73 -13.93 -15.10
CA ALA A 13 -7.82 -14.12 -14.15
C ALA A 13 -8.84 -12.97 -14.18
N LYS A 14 -8.65 -11.96 -15.05
CA LYS A 14 -9.50 -10.77 -15.17
C LYS A 14 -9.65 -10.02 -13.83
N VAL A 15 -8.60 -10.03 -13.02
CA VAL A 15 -8.54 -9.26 -11.78
C VAL A 15 -8.31 -7.81 -12.14
N THR A 16 -9.35 -7.00 -11.97
CA THR A 16 -9.33 -5.56 -12.26
C THR A 16 -9.06 -4.72 -11.03
N SER A 17 -8.93 -5.32 -9.84
CA SER A 17 -8.68 -4.63 -8.57
C SER A 17 -7.98 -5.55 -7.58
N ALA A 18 -6.84 -5.12 -7.03
CA ALA A 18 -6.06 -5.88 -6.07
C ALA A 18 -5.12 -4.99 -5.24
N ILE A 19 -4.79 -5.44 -4.03
CA ILE A 19 -3.64 -4.95 -3.26
C ILE A 19 -2.63 -6.09 -3.19
N ILE A 20 -1.41 -5.86 -3.67
CA ILE A 20 -0.33 -6.84 -3.61
C ILE A 20 0.50 -6.54 -2.35
N ASN A 21 0.44 -7.41 -1.34
CA ASN A 21 1.14 -7.26 -0.06
C ASN A 21 2.41 -8.11 0.00
N HIS A 22 3.25 -7.88 1.02
CA HIS A 22 4.47 -8.66 1.30
C HIS A 22 5.44 -8.73 0.11
N CYS A 23 5.52 -7.62 -0.62
CA CYS A 23 6.32 -7.47 -1.81
C CYS A 23 7.75 -7.05 -1.47
N ASP A 24 8.72 -7.48 -2.26
CA ASP A 24 10.04 -6.86 -2.27
C ASP A 24 10.01 -5.52 -3.03
N LEU A 25 11.11 -4.78 -2.96
CA LEU A 25 11.22 -3.47 -3.59
C LEU A 25 11.01 -3.56 -5.12
N GLU A 26 11.54 -4.57 -5.79
CA GLU A 26 11.37 -4.75 -7.25
C GLU A 26 9.88 -4.82 -7.64
N ILE A 27 9.08 -5.53 -6.86
CA ILE A 27 7.63 -5.62 -7.08
C ILE A 27 6.95 -4.29 -6.81
N VAL A 28 7.33 -3.58 -5.74
CA VAL A 28 6.81 -2.24 -5.42
C VAL A 28 7.02 -1.31 -6.61
N GLU A 29 8.25 -1.22 -7.11
CA GLU A 29 8.59 -0.35 -8.24
C GLU A 29 7.79 -0.71 -9.49
N LEU A 30 7.60 -2.01 -9.77
CA LEU A 30 6.84 -2.42 -10.93
C LEU A 30 5.38 -1.96 -10.84
N VAL A 31 4.72 -2.21 -9.70
CA VAL A 31 3.31 -1.82 -9.50
C VAL A 31 3.15 -0.30 -9.64
N LEU A 32 4.04 0.47 -9.03
CA LEU A 32 3.99 1.94 -9.10
C LEU A 32 4.22 2.49 -10.52
N ARG A 33 4.90 1.72 -11.38
CA ARG A 33 5.15 2.06 -12.80
C ARG A 33 4.06 1.56 -13.75
N THR A 34 3.14 0.68 -13.33
CA THR A 34 2.06 0.22 -14.22
C THR A 34 0.96 1.27 -14.40
N HIS A 35 0.21 1.16 -15.49
CA HIS A 35 -0.96 2.00 -15.80
C HIS A 35 -2.29 1.46 -15.24
N GLU A 36 -2.28 0.39 -14.45
CA GLU A 36 -3.48 -0.23 -13.90
C GLU A 36 -3.89 0.44 -12.59
N PRO A 37 -4.84 1.41 -12.57
CA PRO A 37 -5.05 2.29 -11.41
C PRO A 37 -5.53 1.54 -10.16
N ASN A 38 -6.22 0.42 -10.36
CA ASN A 38 -6.85 -0.36 -9.30
C ASN A 38 -5.98 -1.51 -8.78
N ILE A 39 -4.75 -1.65 -9.32
CA ILE A 39 -3.75 -2.57 -8.77
C ILE A 39 -2.81 -1.75 -7.91
N LYS A 40 -2.91 -1.91 -6.60
CA LYS A 40 -2.15 -1.15 -5.60
C LYS A 40 -1.12 -2.05 -4.92
N VAL A 41 -0.12 -1.45 -4.30
CA VAL A 41 0.91 -2.18 -3.54
C VAL A 41 0.79 -1.86 -2.07
N GLY A 42 0.83 -2.91 -1.24
CA GLY A 42 0.90 -2.78 0.19
C GLY A 42 2.35 -2.76 0.67
N ILE A 43 2.74 -1.69 1.34
CA ILE A 43 4.02 -1.56 2.02
C ILE A 43 3.82 -1.92 3.48
N THR A 44 4.39 -3.04 3.89
CA THR A 44 4.41 -3.48 5.28
C THR A 44 5.50 -2.73 6.03
N VAL A 45 5.12 -1.90 7.00
CA VAL A 45 6.07 -1.09 7.77
C VAL A 45 6.38 -1.72 9.14
N GLY A 46 7.65 -1.83 9.48
CA GLY A 46 8.12 -2.43 10.74
C GLY A 46 9.60 -2.83 10.75
N GLN A 47 10.12 -3.23 11.92
CA GLN A 47 11.57 -3.42 12.14
C GLN A 47 12.24 -4.50 11.27
N GLN A 48 11.53 -5.56 10.87
CA GLN A 48 12.05 -6.61 9.97
C GLN A 48 11.34 -6.63 8.61
N ALA A 49 10.66 -5.53 8.28
CA ALA A 49 10.00 -5.30 7.00
C ALA A 49 10.57 -4.03 6.35
N THR A 50 9.73 -3.18 5.76
CA THR A 50 10.16 -1.85 5.29
C THR A 50 10.24 -0.88 6.48
N SER A 51 11.35 -0.17 6.62
CA SER A 51 11.46 0.86 7.66
C SER A 51 10.59 2.08 7.33
N PRO A 52 10.20 2.90 8.32
CA PRO A 52 9.51 4.18 8.07
C PRO A 52 10.23 5.06 7.03
N GLU A 53 11.56 5.16 7.12
CA GLU A 53 12.40 5.95 6.21
C GLU A 53 12.42 5.37 4.80
N GLU A 54 12.48 4.05 4.66
CA GLU A 54 12.38 3.37 3.37
C GLU A 54 11.01 3.61 2.73
N ALA A 55 9.92 3.53 3.51
CA ALA A 55 8.57 3.82 3.03
C ALA A 55 8.44 5.27 2.55
N LEU A 56 9.00 6.23 3.30
CA LEU A 56 9.05 7.64 2.91
C LEU A 56 9.82 7.85 1.61
N ASN A 57 10.98 7.20 1.47
CA ASN A 57 11.80 7.29 0.26
C ASN A 57 11.09 6.71 -0.97
N ILE A 58 10.37 5.59 -0.82
CA ILE A 58 9.52 5.04 -1.88
C ILE A 58 8.44 6.06 -2.25
N PHE A 59 7.72 6.62 -1.28
CA PHE A 59 6.69 7.61 -1.55
C PHE A 59 7.24 8.83 -2.30
N LYS A 60 8.33 9.44 -1.82
CA LYS A 60 8.96 10.61 -2.45
C LYS A 60 9.47 10.31 -3.87
N SER A 61 10.00 9.11 -4.10
CA SER A 61 10.56 8.72 -5.41
C SER A 61 9.49 8.55 -6.49
N TYR A 62 8.31 8.07 -6.10
CA TYR A 62 7.25 7.73 -7.07
C TYR A 62 6.10 8.74 -7.08
N SER A 63 5.83 9.41 -5.95
CA SER A 63 4.70 10.35 -5.79
C SER A 63 3.35 9.73 -6.19
N ARG A 64 3.13 8.47 -5.80
CA ARG A 64 1.94 7.66 -6.14
C ARG A 64 1.11 7.28 -4.90
N SER A 65 0.65 8.27 -4.14
CA SER A 65 -0.25 8.02 -3.00
C SER A 65 -1.50 7.24 -3.42
N ASP A 66 -1.96 7.36 -4.67
CA ASP A 66 -3.08 6.61 -5.26
C ASP A 66 -2.84 5.10 -5.41
N ARG A 67 -1.58 4.65 -5.32
CA ARG A 67 -1.18 3.26 -5.55
C ARG A 67 -0.53 2.59 -4.36
N ILE A 68 -0.24 3.34 -3.28
CA ILE A 68 0.44 2.84 -2.09
C ILE A 68 -0.59 2.60 -0.98
N VAL A 69 -0.43 1.48 -0.30
CA VAL A 69 -1.21 1.15 0.89
C VAL A 69 -0.26 0.86 2.03
N LEU A 70 -0.28 1.66 3.09
CA LEU A 70 0.55 1.42 4.28
C LEU A 70 -0.16 0.46 5.21
N ASN A 71 0.55 -0.55 5.73
CA ASN A 71 -0.03 -1.49 6.66
C ASN A 71 1.01 -2.04 7.64
N SER A 72 0.54 -2.49 8.80
CA SER A 72 1.38 -3.11 9.82
C SER A 72 1.56 -4.61 9.63
N SER A 73 0.72 -5.30 8.84
CA SER A 73 0.75 -6.77 8.68
C SER A 73 0.96 -7.58 9.97
N LEU A 74 0.33 -7.17 11.09
CA LEU A 74 0.51 -7.82 12.40
C LEU A 74 0.55 -9.35 12.31
N GLY A 75 1.60 -9.94 12.90
CA GLY A 75 1.86 -11.38 12.83
C GLY A 75 2.79 -11.83 11.69
N TYR A 76 3.27 -10.90 10.85
CA TYR A 76 4.27 -11.17 9.82
C TYR A 76 5.62 -10.53 10.17
N LYS A 77 6.72 -11.31 10.22
CA LYS A 77 8.10 -10.81 10.45
C LYS A 77 8.23 -9.75 11.56
N ASP A 78 7.79 -10.06 12.78
CA ASP A 78 7.83 -9.15 13.95
C ASP A 78 7.27 -7.73 13.70
N SER A 79 6.36 -7.60 12.74
CA SER A 79 5.72 -6.34 12.44
C SER A 79 4.85 -5.85 13.60
N SER A 80 4.81 -4.54 13.84
CA SER A 80 4.17 -3.92 15.00
C SER A 80 3.20 -2.82 14.59
N LEU A 81 2.12 -2.61 15.37
CA LEU A 81 1.25 -1.44 15.22
C LEU A 81 2.03 -0.13 15.31
N PHE A 82 3.08 -0.10 16.14
CA PHE A 82 3.94 1.07 16.28
C PHE A 82 4.72 1.37 15.00
N GLY A 83 5.01 0.37 14.15
CA GLY A 83 5.66 0.62 12.86
C GLY A 83 4.81 1.51 11.95
N LEU A 84 3.49 1.31 11.94
CA LEU A 84 2.58 2.14 11.15
C LEU A 84 2.42 3.53 11.76
N ALA A 85 2.24 3.63 13.08
CA ALA A 85 2.14 4.93 13.76
C ALA A 85 3.39 5.79 13.54
N ASN A 86 4.59 5.23 13.77
CA ASN A 86 5.85 5.94 13.56
C ASN A 86 6.07 6.34 12.09
N THR A 87 5.55 5.56 11.13
CA THR A 87 5.60 5.94 9.71
C THR A 87 4.71 7.14 9.41
N ILE A 88 3.50 7.18 9.99
CA ILE A 88 2.59 8.32 9.84
C ILE A 88 3.22 9.57 10.45
N GLU A 89 3.72 9.49 11.69
CA GLU A 89 4.40 10.59 12.37
C GLU A 89 5.57 11.13 11.54
N LEU A 90 6.42 10.24 11.01
CA LEU A 90 7.53 10.64 10.13
C LEU A 90 7.06 11.37 8.87
N PHE A 91 5.98 10.92 8.24
CA PHE A 91 5.47 11.59 7.03
C PHE A 91 4.87 12.97 7.37
N GLU A 92 4.22 13.11 8.53
CA GLU A 92 3.73 14.40 9.02
C GLU A 92 4.88 15.37 9.31
N GLU A 93 5.94 14.91 9.98
CA GLU A 93 7.18 15.70 10.22
C GLU A 93 7.83 16.17 8.91
N GLU A 94 7.71 15.37 7.86
CA GLU A 94 8.21 15.67 6.51
C GLU A 94 7.22 16.45 5.65
N ASN A 95 6.13 16.97 6.25
CA ASN A 95 5.10 17.79 5.62
C ASN A 95 4.44 17.13 4.40
N ILE A 96 4.23 15.80 4.46
CA ILE A 96 3.39 15.13 3.47
C ILE A 96 1.93 15.54 3.68
N ASP A 97 1.24 15.86 2.59
CA ASP A 97 -0.16 16.29 2.61
C ASP A 97 -1.06 15.25 3.30
N GLU A 98 -1.95 15.73 4.18
CA GLU A 98 -2.93 14.92 4.90
C GLU A 98 -3.81 14.10 3.95
N GLU A 99 -4.18 14.64 2.78
CA GLU A 99 -4.96 13.91 1.77
C GLU A 99 -4.19 12.71 1.21
N PHE A 100 -2.87 12.85 1.02
CA PHE A 100 -2.03 11.74 0.57
C PHE A 100 -1.88 10.68 1.64
N LEU A 101 -1.75 11.10 2.90
CA LEU A 101 -1.72 10.19 4.03
C LEU A 101 -3.04 9.41 4.13
N GLU A 102 -4.18 10.09 4.17
CA GLU A 102 -5.52 9.48 4.21
C GLU A 102 -5.70 8.42 3.13
N ARG A 103 -5.28 8.77 1.92
CA ARG A 103 -5.32 7.87 0.79
C ARG A 103 -4.52 6.60 1.02
N MET A 104 -3.30 6.71 1.57
CA MET A 104 -2.40 5.58 1.78
C MET A 104 -2.80 4.66 2.93
N TYR A 105 -3.42 5.15 4.01
CA TYR A 105 -3.84 4.28 5.12
C TYR A 105 -5.31 3.85 5.08
N TYR A 106 -6.17 4.55 4.31
CA TYR A 106 -7.61 4.28 4.31
C TYR A 106 -8.25 4.25 2.91
N SER A 107 -8.22 5.36 2.17
CA SER A 107 -9.09 5.50 0.99
C SER A 107 -8.75 4.47 -0.09
N ASN A 108 -7.46 4.12 -0.24
CA ASN A 108 -7.03 3.11 -1.19
C ASN A 108 -7.55 1.69 -0.87
N TYR A 109 -7.70 1.33 0.40
CA TYR A 109 -8.32 0.05 0.78
C TYR A 109 -9.79 0.00 0.35
N LEU A 110 -10.52 1.10 0.54
CA LEU A 110 -11.93 1.17 0.18
C LEU A 110 -12.16 1.18 -1.33
N GLU A 111 -11.29 1.84 -2.10
CA GLU A 111 -11.36 1.88 -3.56
C GLU A 111 -11.17 0.49 -4.19
N VAL A 112 -10.25 -0.32 -3.65
CA VAL A 112 -10.02 -1.69 -4.14
C VAL A 112 -11.13 -2.65 -3.70
N PHE A 113 -11.72 -2.42 -2.51
CA PHE A 113 -12.76 -3.27 -1.95
C PHE A 113 -14.06 -2.49 -1.63
N PRO A 114 -14.77 -1.97 -2.64
CA PRO A 114 -15.90 -1.06 -2.44
C PRO A 114 -17.11 -1.72 -1.76
N SER A 115 -17.21 -3.05 -1.79
CA SER A 115 -18.24 -3.79 -1.06
C SER A 115 -18.04 -3.75 0.46
N LEU A 116 -16.83 -3.48 0.96
CA LEU A 116 -16.56 -3.25 2.39
C LEU A 116 -17.12 -1.92 2.87
N SER A 117 -16.93 -0.85 2.09
CA SER A 117 -17.43 0.49 2.46
C SER A 117 -18.96 0.53 2.55
N THR A 118 -19.64 -0.22 1.67
CA THR A 118 -21.10 -0.35 1.68
C THR A 118 -21.60 -1.04 2.95
N ARG A 119 -20.87 -2.05 3.46
CA ARG A 119 -21.26 -2.78 4.68
C ARG A 119 -20.99 -1.98 5.96
N ILE A 120 -19.89 -1.21 6.01
CA ILE A 120 -19.58 -0.34 7.16
C ILE A 120 -20.64 0.75 7.32
N LYS A 121 -21.07 1.39 6.21
CA LYS A 121 -22.13 2.42 6.24
C LYS A 121 -23.51 1.91 6.68
N LEU A 122 -23.77 0.61 6.59
CA LEU A 122 -25.03 0.01 7.05
C LEU A 122 -25.01 -0.30 8.55
N MET A 123 -23.84 -0.21 9.21
CA MET A 123 -23.67 -0.49 10.63
C MET A 123 -23.47 0.77 11.49
N SER A 124 -23.27 1.94 10.85
CA SER A 124 -23.18 3.27 11.47
C SER A 124 -24.52 3.99 11.43
#